data_AF-J4IQ23-F1
#
_entry.id   AF-J4IQ23-F1
#
_cell.length_a   1.000
_cell.length_b   1.000
_cell.length_c   1.000
_cell.angle_alpha   90.00
_cell.angle_beta   90.00
_cell.angle_gamma   90.00
#
_symmetry.space_group_name_H-M   'P 1'
#
loop_
_entity.id
_entity.type
_entity.pdbx_description
1 polymer ?
#
loop_
_entity_poly.entity_id
_entity_poly.type
_entity_poly.pdbx_seq_one_letter_code
_entity_poly.pdbx_strand_id
1 'polypeptide(L)' 'MSIQQPYKRYAIRYRDSFGSTHEDNVYASDAMEAQHLAMEFNEELMQRPHSITAVLQTPD' A
#
# COMPACT_ATOMS: atom_id res chain seq x y z
N MET A 1 23.26 -8.96 -12.99
CA MET A 1 22.04 -8.87 -13.81
C MET A 1 20.99 -8.18 -12.96
N SER A 2 20.68 -6.92 -13.22
CA SER A 2 19.67 -6.18 -12.48
C SER A 2 18.31 -6.69 -12.93
N ILE A 3 17.70 -7.58 -12.15
CA ILE A 3 16.34 -8.03 -12.39
C ILE A 3 15.47 -6.81 -12.10
N GLN A 4 15.10 -6.06 -13.14
CA GLN A 4 14.01 -5.10 -13.03
C GLN A 4 12.78 -5.92 -12.71
N GLN A 5 12.43 -6.01 -11.43
CA GLN A 5 11.17 -6.59 -11.04
C GLN A 5 10.09 -5.72 -11.67
N PRO A 6 9.14 -6.28 -12.44
CA PRO A 6 8.08 -5.48 -13.01
C PRO A 6 7.28 -4.89 -11.85
N TYR A 7 7.30 -3.56 -11.75
CA TYR A 7 6.46 -2.85 -10.79
C TYR A 7 5.01 -3.21 -11.09
N LYS A 8 4.36 -3.84 -10.14
CA LYS A 8 2.94 -4.18 -10.18
C LYS A 8 2.17 -3.08 -9.48
N ARG A 9 0.94 -2.86 -9.93
CA ARG A 9 0.02 -1.97 -9.23
C ARG A 9 -0.58 -2.71 -8.03
N TYR A 10 -0.55 -2.05 -6.88
CA TYR A 10 -1.17 -2.52 -5.65
C TYR A 10 -2.17 -1.49 -5.17
N ALA A 11 -3.37 -1.95 -4.81
CA ALA A 11 -4.38 -1.17 -4.12
C ALA A 11 -4.26 -1.40 -2.61
N ILE A 12 -4.01 -0.33 -1.87
CA ILE A 12 -3.87 -0.30 -0.42
C ILE A 12 -5.16 0.24 0.16
N ARG A 13 -5.86 -0.60 0.91
CA ARG A 13 -7.08 -0.22 1.61
C ARG A 13 -6.77 0.01 3.07
N TYR A 14 -7.09 1.19 3.57
CA TYR A 14 -6.93 1.51 4.98
C TYR A 14 -8.15 2.21 5.53
N ARG A 15 -8.29 2.16 6.85
CA ARG A 15 -9.34 2.84 7.58
C ARG A 15 -8.75 3.98 8.38
N ASP A 16 -9.28 5.16 8.13
CA ASP A 16 -8.89 6.34 8.85
C ASP A 16 -9.45 6.34 10.30
N SER A 17 -8.88 7.21 11.15
CA SER A 17 -9.34 7.55 12.49
C SER A 17 -10.86 7.85 12.58
N PHE A 18 -11.44 8.45 11.55
CA PHE A 18 -12.87 8.74 11.47
C PHE A 18 -13.74 7.53 11.06
N GLY A 19 -13.11 6.38 10.79
CA GLY A 19 -13.80 5.15 10.38
C GLY A 19 -14.13 5.09 8.89
N SER A 20 -13.68 6.05 8.10
CA SER A 20 -13.78 6.05 6.64
C SER A 20 -12.76 5.10 6.03
N THR A 21 -13.16 4.37 4.98
CA THR A 21 -12.24 3.51 4.22
C THR A 21 -11.70 4.29 3.04
N HIS A 22 -10.37 4.33 2.93
CA HIS A 22 -9.62 4.91 1.84
C HIS A 22 -8.93 3.79 1.06
N GLU A 23 -8.82 4.00 -0.25
CA GLU A 23 -8.11 3.11 -1.15
C GLU A 23 -7.10 3.93 -1.96
N ASP A 24 -5.82 3.61 -1.79
CA ASP A 24 -4.72 4.24 -2.51
C ASP A 24 -4.07 3.24 -3.47
N ASN A 25 -3.51 3.73 -4.56
CA ASN A 25 -2.84 2.90 -5.56
C ASN A 25 -1.36 3.21 -5.60
N VAL A 26 -0.52 2.20 -5.39
CA VAL A 26 0.94 2.33 -5.42
C VAL A 26 1.55 1.33 -6.39
N TYR A 27 2.65 1.71 -7.02
CA TYR A 27 3.43 0.82 -7.88
C TYR A 27 4.61 0.29 -7.08
N ALA A 28 4.69 -1.02 -6.93
CA ALA A 28 5.71 -1.67 -6.14
C ALA A 28 6.10 -3.02 -6.75
N SER A 29 7.29 -3.50 -6.40
CA SER A 29 7.75 -4.82 -6.85
C SER A 29 6.96 -5.95 -6.16
N ASP A 30 6.66 -5.76 -4.88
CA ASP A 30 5.98 -6.73 -4.01
C ASP A 30 4.98 -6.04 -3.07
N ALA A 31 4.10 -6.84 -2.47
CA ALA A 31 3.11 -6.34 -1.50
C ALA A 31 3.75 -5.71 -0.25
N MET A 32 4.95 -6.15 0.14
CA MET A 32 5.69 -5.57 1.27
C MET A 32 6.18 -4.15 0.96
N GLU A 33 6.78 -3.96 -0.22
CA GLU A 33 7.19 -2.63 -0.70
C GLU A 33 5.97 -1.72 -0.88
N ALA A 34 4.85 -2.25 -1.40
CA ALA A 34 3.61 -1.48 -1.54
C ALA A 34 3.08 -0.99 -0.18
N GLN A 35 3.15 -1.85 0.85
CA GLN A 35 2.77 -1.49 2.20
C GLN A 35 3.70 -0.41 2.79
N HIS A 36 5.01 -0.58 2.63
CA HIS A 36 5.99 0.42 3.09
C HIS A 36 5.77 1.77 2.42
N LEU A 37 5.59 1.80 1.09
CA LEU A 37 5.28 3.02 0.36
C LEU A 37 4.00 3.69 0.86
N ALA A 38 2.96 2.91 1.16
CA ALA A 38 1.74 3.46 1.73
C ALA A 38 1.94 4.07 3.11
N MET A 39 2.79 3.45 3.94
CA MET A 39 3.17 4.01 5.24
C MET A 39 4.04 5.25 5.11
N GLU A 40 4.94 5.31 4.13
CA GLU A 40 5.76 6.50 3.84
C GLU A 40 4.93 7.65 3.30
N PHE A 41 3.92 7.36 2.46
CA PHE A 41 3.00 8.37 1.93
C PHE A 41 1.97 8.86 2.95
N ASN A 42 1.66 8.04 3.97
CA ASN A 42 0.66 8.35 4.96
C ASN A 42 1.22 8.13 6.37
N GLU A 43 1.63 9.23 7.02
CA GLU A 43 2.17 9.21 8.38
C GLU A 43 1.19 8.59 9.39
N GLU A 44 -0.13 8.67 9.16
CA GLU A 44 -1.11 8.00 10.01
C GLU A 44 -1.02 6.48 9.89
N LEU A 45 -0.76 5.94 8.70
CA LEU A 45 -0.51 4.50 8.49
C LEU A 45 0.82 4.07 9.07
N MET A 46 1.83 4.94 9.07
CA MET A 46 3.10 4.68 9.75
C MET A 46 2.91 4.56 11.28
N GLN A 47 2.06 5.41 11.87
CA GLN A 47 1.72 5.33 13.30
C GLN A 47 0.71 4.22 13.62
N ARG A 48 -0.14 3.86 12.67
CA ARG A 48 -1.21 2.87 12.82
C ARG A 48 -1.16 1.86 11.67
N PRO A 49 -0.18 0.95 11.66
CA PRO A 49 -0.11 -0.09 10.62
C PRO A 49 -1.35 -0.99 10.60
N HIS A 50 -2.04 -1.12 11.75
CA HIS A 50 -3.32 -1.85 11.87
C HIS A 50 -4.51 -1.20 11.15
N SER A 51 -4.41 0.08 10.78
CA SER A 51 -5.42 0.74 9.96
C SER A 51 -5.43 0.18 8.53
N ILE A 52 -4.33 -0.42 8.07
CA ILE A 52 -4.29 -1.08 6.76
C ILE A 52 -5.11 -2.37 6.85
N THR A 53 -6.20 -2.39 6.09
CA THR A 53 -7.14 -3.51 6.04
C THR A 53 -6.78 -4.51 4.95
N ALA A 54 -6.22 -4.06 3.82
CA ALA A 54 -5.79 -4.94 2.75
C ALA A 54 -4.72 -4.31 1.85
N VAL A 55 -3.86 -5.16 1.29
CA VAL A 55 -2.93 -4.83 0.21
C VAL A 55 -3.23 -5.81 -0.93
N LEU A 56 -3.86 -5.31 -1.99
CA LEU A 56 -4.35 -6.12 -3.10
C LEU A 56 -3.53 -5.84 -4.34
N GLN A 57 -2.94 -6.87 -4.94
CA GLN A 57 -2.34 -6.72 -6.26
C GLN A 57 -3.46 -6.54 -7.29
N THR A 58 -3.49 -5.39 -7.96
CA THR A 58 -4.43 -5.16 -9.06
C THR A 58 -3.80 -5.63 -10.36
N PRO A 59 -4.49 -6.49 -11.14
CA PRO A 59 -4.09 -6.76 -12.51
C PRO A 59 -4.30 -5.49 -13.35
N ASP A 60 -3.36 -5.23 -14.26
CA ASP A 60 -3.49 -4.21 -15.31
C ASP A 60 -4.62 -4.57 -16.29
#